data_AF-A0A935ELH6-F1
#
_entry.id   AF-A0A935ELH6-F1
#
_cell.length_a   1.000
_cell.length_b   1.000
_cell.length_c   1.000
_cell.angle_alpha   90.00
_cell.angle_beta   90.00
_cell.angle_gamma   90.00
#
_symmetry.space_group_name_H-M   'P 1'
#
loop_
_entity.id
_entity.type
_entity.pdbx_description
1 polymer ?
#
loop_
_entity_poly.entity_id
_entity_poly.type
_entity_poly.pdbx_seq_one_letter_code
_entity_poly.pdbx_strand_id
1 'polypeptide(L)'
;MLTCKDASRLISERQERPLGIGELWALRLHLWLCVSCRRFARQLGLLRRVLRTLLRRMETDVDGPELAPEARERIRKVLAERNAGTF
;
A
#
# COMPACT_ATOMS: atom_id res chain seq x y z
N MET A 1 -28.54 1.48 2.61
CA MET A 1 -27.63 2.62 2.34
C MET A 1 -26.34 2.38 3.09
N LEU A 2 -25.20 2.70 2.47
CA LEU A 2 -23.88 2.51 3.08
C LEU A 2 -23.66 3.52 4.22
N THR A 3 -23.19 3.09 5.40
CA THR A 3 -22.91 4.02 6.49
C THR A 3 -21.59 4.77 6.27
N CYS A 4 -21.36 5.89 6.97
CA CYS A 4 -20.06 6.58 6.90
C CYS A 4 -18.89 5.68 7.33
N LYS A 5 -19.12 4.76 8.28
CA LYS A 5 -18.13 3.78 8.74
C LYS A 5 -17.78 2.81 7.61
N ASP A 6 -18.79 2.23 6.96
CA ASP A 6 -18.58 1.34 5.82
C ASP A 6 -17.91 2.07 4.65
N ALA A 7 -18.27 3.34 4.43
CA ALA A 7 -17.68 4.15 3.37
C ALA A 7 -16.21 4.40 3.62
N SER A 8 -15.84 4.78 4.85
CA SER A 8 -14.43 4.96 5.24
C SER A 8 -13.61 3.68 5.08
N ARG A 9 -14.20 2.52 5.42
CA ARG A 9 -13.58 1.21 5.23
C ARG A 9 -13.34 0.91 3.75
N LEU A 10 -14.36 1.04 2.90
CA LEU A 10 -14.23 0.81 1.44
C LEU A 10 -13.24 1.80 0.79
N ILE A 11 -13.21 3.05 1.25
CA ILE A 11 -12.24 4.05 0.80
C ILE A 11 -10.81 3.61 1.12
N SER A 12 -10.58 3.04 2.30
CA SER A 12 -9.28 2.48 2.69
C SER A 12 -8.93 1.24 1.88
N GLU A 13 -9.85 0.28 1.79
CA GLU A 13 -9.64 -0.97 1.05
C GLU A 13 -9.33 -0.74 -0.43
N ARG A 14 -9.95 0.28 -1.05
CA ARG A 14 -9.66 0.68 -2.45
C ARG A 14 -8.18 1.02 -2.68
N GLN A 15 -7.47 1.41 -1.63
CA GLN A 15 -6.05 1.74 -1.74
C GLN A 15 -5.21 0.46 -1.82
N GLU A 16 -5.62 -0.63 -1.19
CA GLU A 16 -4.87 -1.89 -1.11
C GLU A 16 -5.31 -2.89 -2.19
N ARG A 17 -6.61 -2.96 -2.46
CA ARG A 17 -7.21 -3.87 -3.43
C ARG A 17 -8.18 -3.13 -4.37
N PRO A 18 -8.40 -3.64 -5.58
CA PRO A 18 -9.56 -3.22 -6.36
C PRO A 18 -10.85 -3.57 -5.59
N LEU A 19 -11.80 -2.65 -5.61
CA LEU A 19 -13.16 -2.90 -5.11
C LEU A 19 -13.96 -3.66 -6.17
N GLY A 20 -14.87 -4.51 -5.73
CA GLY A 20 -15.88 -5.13 -6.59
C GLY A 20 -16.81 -4.07 -7.18
N ILE A 21 -17.46 -4.39 -8.30
CA ILE A 21 -18.33 -3.45 -9.03
C ILE A 21 -19.47 -2.93 -8.13
N GLY A 22 -20.09 -3.81 -7.33
CA GLY A 22 -21.14 -3.42 -6.38
C GLY A 22 -20.65 -2.49 -5.27
N GLU A 23 -19.51 -2.79 -4.67
CA GLU A 23 -18.86 -1.95 -3.65
C GLU A 23 -18.54 -0.56 -4.20
N LEU A 24 -18.05 -0.51 -5.44
CA LEU A 24 -17.71 0.73 -6.13
C LEU A 24 -18.94 1.61 -6.37
N TRP A 25 -20.07 1.02 -6.82
CA TRP A 25 -21.31 1.75 -7.03
C TRP A 25 -21.91 2.25 -5.71
N ALA A 26 -21.97 1.40 -4.69
CA ALA A 26 -22.48 1.79 -3.38
C ALA A 26 -21.65 2.92 -2.75
N LEU A 27 -20.33 2.84 -2.87
CA LEU A 27 -19.43 3.89 -2.43
C LEU A 27 -19.63 5.19 -3.25
N ARG A 28 -19.75 5.10 -4.58
CA ARG A 28 -20.01 6.29 -5.43
C ARG A 28 -21.28 7.02 -5.05
N LEU A 29 -22.37 6.30 -4.82
CA LEU A 29 -23.62 6.88 -4.35
C LEU A 29 -23.42 7.57 -3.00
N HIS A 30 -22.79 6.91 -2.02
CA HIS A 30 -22.52 7.53 -0.73
C HIS A 30 -21.67 8.79 -0.83
N LEU A 31 -20.62 8.78 -1.66
CA LEU A 31 -19.75 9.93 -1.89
C LEU A 31 -20.46 11.10 -2.59
N TRP A 32 -21.53 10.83 -3.34
CA TRP A 32 -22.32 11.89 -3.95
C TRP A 32 -23.09 12.69 -2.90
N LEU A 33 -23.70 12.00 -1.91
CA LEU A 33 -24.48 12.62 -0.84
C LEU A 33 -23.62 13.15 0.33
N CYS A 34 -22.56 12.44 0.72
CA CYS A 34 -21.79 12.77 1.92
C CYS A 34 -20.51 13.56 1.58
N VAL A 35 -20.52 14.86 1.90
CA VAL A 35 -19.34 15.75 1.70
C VAL A 35 -18.14 15.31 2.53
N SER A 36 -18.34 14.85 3.77
CA SER A 36 -17.26 14.43 4.66
C SER A 36 -16.51 13.22 4.13
N CYS A 37 -17.22 12.16 3.71
CA CYS A 37 -16.59 10.98 3.11
C CYS A 37 -15.89 11.31 1.78
N ARG A 38 -16.43 12.26 1.00
CA ARG A 38 -15.76 12.76 -0.22
C ARG A 38 -14.48 13.53 0.07
N ARG A 39 -14.42 14.32 1.14
CA ARG A 39 -13.18 14.98 1.60
C ARG A 39 -12.16 13.94 2.05
N PHE A 40 -12.59 12.98 2.86
CA PHE A 40 -11.73 11.88 3.32
C PHE A 40 -11.12 11.07 2.16
N ALA A 41 -11.95 10.67 1.18
CA ALA A 41 -11.47 9.96 -0.01
C ALA A 41 -10.41 10.76 -0.79
N ARG A 42 -10.57 12.08 -0.91
CA ARG A 42 -9.60 12.97 -1.56
C ARG A 42 -8.30 13.06 -0.76
N GLN A 43 -8.38 13.23 0.56
CA GLN A 43 -7.21 13.30 1.44
C GLN A 43 -6.39 12.02 1.39
N LEU A 44 -7.03 10.86 1.50
CA LEU A 44 -6.34 9.58 1.42
C LEU A 44 -5.71 9.33 0.04
N GLY A 45 -6.40 9.75 -1.02
CA GLY A 45 -5.87 9.72 -2.39
C GLY A 45 -4.64 10.61 -2.57
N LEU A 46 -4.64 11.82 -1.97
CA LEU A 46 -3.51 12.74 -1.99
C LEU A 46 -2.32 12.15 -1.22
N LEU A 47 -2.53 11.65 -0.01
CA LEU A 47 -1.49 11.02 0.81
C LEU A 47 -0.81 9.89 0.03
N ARG A 48 -1.58 8.98 -0.58
CA ARG A 48 -1.03 7.86 -1.36
C ARG A 48 -0.33 8.28 -2.64
N ARG A 49 -0.67 9.44 -3.22
CA ARG A 49 0.05 10.00 -4.36
C ARG A 49 1.39 10.56 -3.93
N VAL A 50 1.40 11.39 -2.88
CA VAL A 50 2.62 11.98 -2.32
C VAL A 50 3.59 10.88 -1.90
N LEU A 51 3.12 9.87 -1.16
CA LEU A 51 3.97 8.76 -0.71
C LEU A 51 4.59 7.99 -1.88
N ARG A 52 3.83 7.73 -2.94
CA ARG A 52 4.36 7.08 -4.16
C ARG A 52 5.39 7.94 -4.88
N THR A 53 5.18 9.25 -4.95
CA THR A 53 6.16 10.17 -5.54
C THR A 53 7.44 10.22 -4.71
N LEU A 54 7.32 10.27 -3.38
CA LEU A 54 8.47 10.23 -2.47
C LEU A 54 9.23 8.91 -2.59
N LEU A 55 8.55 7.77 -2.56
CA LEU A 55 9.20 6.47 -2.73
C LEU A 55 9.91 6.35 -4.08
N ARG A 56 9.29 6.81 -5.19
CA ARG A 56 9.96 6.84 -6.49
C ARG A 56 11.20 7.73 -6.51
N ARG A 57 11.15 8.88 -5.82
CA ARG A 57 12.30 9.78 -5.67
C ARG A 57 13.39 9.15 -4.80
N MET A 58 13.00 8.39 -3.78
CA MET A 58 13.95 7.64 -2.97
C MET A 58 14.56 6.50 -3.78
N GLU A 59 13.79 5.75 -4.58
CA GLU A 59 14.27 4.70 -5.49
C GLU A 59 15.33 5.20 -6.48
N THR A 60 15.21 6.43 -6.97
CA THR A 60 16.28 7.05 -7.79
C THR A 60 17.55 7.41 -7.01
N ASP A 61 17.49 7.37 -5.67
CA ASP A 61 18.59 7.48 -4.71
C ASP A 61 18.95 6.11 -4.08
N VAL A 62 18.24 5.02 -4.46
CA VAL A 62 18.58 3.63 -4.05
C VAL A 62 19.56 3.03 -5.07
N ASP A 63 20.63 3.75 -5.34
CA ASP A 63 21.96 3.13 -5.29
C ASP A 63 22.43 3.22 -3.83
N GLY A 64 21.64 2.66 -2.90
CA GLY A 64 22.13 2.43 -1.55
C GLY A 64 23.37 1.54 -1.65
N PRO A 65 24.35 1.64 -0.73
CA PRO A 65 25.58 0.88 -0.83
C PRO A 65 25.24 -0.60 -1.04
N GLU A 66 25.60 -1.13 -2.21
CA GLU A 66 25.45 -2.55 -2.49
C GLU A 66 26.18 -3.30 -1.37
N LEU A 67 25.56 -4.35 -0.84
CA LEU A 67 26.18 -5.15 0.22
C LEU A 67 27.60 -5.50 -0.21
N ALA A 68 28.57 -5.14 0.64
CA ALA A 68 29.94 -5.60 0.45
C ALA A 68 29.90 -7.12 0.20
N PRO A 69 30.69 -7.63 -0.77
CA PRO A 69 30.60 -9.01 -1.21
C PRO A 69 30.68 -10.00 -0.04
N GLU A 70 31.47 -9.70 1.00
CA GLU A 70 31.55 -10.55 2.20
C GLU A 70 30.25 -10.58 3.02
N ALA A 71 29.53 -9.46 3.12
CA ALA A 71 28.25 -9.40 3.84
C ALA A 71 27.17 -10.22 3.13
N ARG A 72 27.16 -10.18 1.79
CA ARG A 72 26.22 -10.96 0.97
C ARG A 72 26.48 -12.46 1.09
N GLU A 73 27.74 -12.86 1.16
CA GLU A 73 28.13 -14.26 1.31
C GLU A 73 27.80 -14.83 2.69
N ARG A 74 28.01 -14.05 3.77
CA ARG A 74 27.56 -14.42 5.12
C ARG A 74 26.05 -14.68 5.18
N ILE A 75 25.24 -13.79 4.60
CA ILE A 75 23.78 -13.94 4.57
C ILE A 75 23.38 -15.20 3.78
N ARG A 76 24.01 -15.46 2.64
CA ARG A 76 23.74 -16.64 1.81
C ARG A 76 24.04 -17.93 2.56
N LYS A 77 25.16 -17.99 3.28
CA LYS A 77 25.55 -19.16 4.07
C LYS A 77 24.53 -19.48 5.17
N VAL A 78 24.10 -18.47 5.93
CA VAL A 78 23.10 -18.63 6.99
C VAL A 78 21.74 -19.08 6.44
N LEU A 79 21.32 -18.55 5.28
CA LEU A 79 20.08 -18.99 4.63
C LEU A 79 20.16 -20.43 4.11
N ALA A 80 21.33 -20.85 3.60
CA ALA A 80 21.57 -22.21 3.15
C ALA A 80 21.53 -23.20 4.33
N GLU A 81 22.16 -22.87 5.46
CA GLU A 81 22.13 -23.68 6.68
C GLU A 81 20.71 -23.80 7.25
N ARG A 82 19.95 -22.70 7.25
CA ARG A 82 18.58 -22.67 7.74
C ARG A 82 17.59 -23.43 6.86
N ASN A 83 17.80 -23.44 5.55
CA ASN A 83 17.00 -24.24 4.61
C ASN A 83 17.42 -25.72 4.59
N ALA A 84 18.68 -26.02 4.91
CA ALA A 84 19.18 -27.40 5.04
C ALA A 84 18.74 -28.07 6.35
N GLY A 85 18.44 -27.30 7.40
CA GLY A 85 17.96 -27.79 8.70
C GLY A 85 16.44 -27.88 8.87
N THR A 86 15.66 -27.58 7.82
CA THR A 86 14.19 -27.69 7.81
C THR A 86 13.69 -28.95 7.10
N PHE A 87 14.23 -30.11 7.49
CA PHE A 87 13.65 -31.43 7.25
C PHE A 87 13.67 -32.25 8.55
#